data_AF-A0A1Y1KRF6-F1
#
_entry.id   AF-A0A1Y1KRF6-F1
#
_cell.length_a   1.000
_cell.length_b   1.000
_cell.length_c   1.000
_cell.angle_alpha   90.00
_cell.angle_beta   90.00
_cell.angle_gamma   90.00
#
_symmetry.space_group_name_H-M   'P 1'
#
loop_
_entity.id
_entity.type
_entity.pdbx_description
1 polymer ?
#
loop_
_entity_poly.entity_id
_entity_poly.type
_entity_poly.pdbx_seq_one_letter_code
_entity_poly.pdbx_strand_id
1 'polypeptide(L)'
;TAGTVMPSAHSDSEDEANLSQVTCLARRLTDQLLAFRGCCADCHRQRKSQHEEDMGQHSSLQAYLSSTAGLCPDILGSTQMPSAADELAAKTDATSRRQIFCGLGEEETPPHICLDEDERVSEDAGVTFDIDSITGLLTSIAVAKQGIRWLPTQMPISDLRSDLHLSPIEVHFSGSRGEARRSRRPIHQVPHYTFGRLIGFEDIS
;
A
#
# COMPACT_ATOMS: atom_id res chain seq x y z
N THR A 1 -47.49 -7.56 48.02
CA THR A 1 -46.48 -6.57 47.59
C THR A 1 -46.16 -6.85 46.13
N ALA A 2 -46.70 -6.01 45.24
CA ALA A 2 -46.53 -6.13 43.79
C ALA A 2 -45.20 -5.48 43.39
N GLY A 3 -44.39 -6.19 42.60
CA GLY A 3 -43.22 -5.65 41.92
C GLY A 3 -43.45 -5.69 40.41
N THR A 4 -43.90 -4.58 39.83
CA THR A 4 -44.02 -4.41 38.38
C THR A 4 -42.66 -3.99 37.83
N VAL A 5 -42.07 -4.82 36.97
CA VAL A 5 -40.88 -4.47 36.17
C VAL A 5 -41.37 -3.67 34.94
N MET A 6 -40.88 -2.44 34.80
CA MET A 6 -41.11 -1.59 33.63
C MET A 6 -40.16 -1.99 32.49
N PRO A 7 -40.60 -2.03 31.22
CA PRO A 7 -39.71 -2.24 30.09
C PRO A 7 -38.98 -0.93 29.75
N SER A 8 -37.68 -1.04 29.49
CA SER A 8 -36.80 0.06 29.08
C SER A 8 -37.16 0.52 27.67
N ALA A 9 -37.74 1.72 27.54
CA ALA A 9 -38.18 2.33 26.27
C ALA A 9 -37.06 3.10 25.52
N HIS A 10 -35.80 2.73 25.75
CA HIS A 10 -34.64 3.52 25.30
C HIS A 10 -33.99 3.07 23.97
N SER A 11 -34.36 1.91 23.39
CA SER A 11 -33.72 1.39 22.16
C SER A 11 -34.36 1.88 20.87
N ASP A 12 -35.70 1.91 20.80
CA ASP A 12 -36.40 2.05 19.52
C ASP A 12 -36.30 3.45 18.91
N SER A 13 -36.10 4.47 19.75
CA SER A 13 -35.96 5.87 19.29
C SER A 13 -34.60 6.16 18.66
N GLU A 14 -33.55 5.46 19.09
CA GLU A 14 -32.19 5.66 18.57
C GLU A 14 -32.05 5.00 17.19
N ASP A 15 -32.62 3.81 17.02
CA ASP A 15 -32.63 3.09 15.73
C ASP A 15 -33.48 3.82 14.67
N GLU A 16 -34.63 4.38 15.03
CA GLU A 16 -35.44 5.24 14.16
C GLU A 16 -34.69 6.52 13.74
N ALA A 17 -33.99 7.16 14.67
CA ALA A 17 -33.22 8.37 14.39
C ALA A 17 -32.03 8.07 13.46
N ASN A 18 -31.38 6.91 13.62
CA ASN A 18 -30.27 6.46 12.79
C ASN A 18 -30.75 6.11 11.38
N LEU A 19 -31.86 5.38 11.25
CA LEU A 19 -32.48 5.05 9.97
C LEU A 19 -32.91 6.31 9.21
N SER A 20 -33.44 7.31 9.92
CA SER A 20 -33.76 8.63 9.40
C SER A 20 -32.53 9.39 8.88
N GLN A 21 -31.40 9.35 9.61
CA GLN A 21 -30.15 9.93 9.15
C GLN A 21 -29.60 9.25 7.90
N VAL A 22 -29.59 7.91 7.87
CA VAL A 22 -29.14 7.13 6.71
C VAL A 22 -30.01 7.44 5.49
N THR A 23 -31.33 7.52 5.68
CA THR A 23 -32.27 7.85 4.59
C THR A 23 -32.08 9.28 4.09
N CYS A 24 -31.85 10.24 5.00
CA CYS A 24 -31.52 11.62 4.66
C CYS A 24 -30.21 11.71 3.86
N LEU A 25 -29.18 10.96 4.28
CA LEU A 25 -27.89 10.91 3.60
C LEU A 25 -28.02 10.28 2.20
N ALA A 26 -28.73 9.15 2.10
CA ALA A 26 -28.98 8.47 0.83
C ALA A 26 -29.76 9.37 -0.15
N ARG A 27 -30.76 10.10 0.35
CA ARG A 27 -31.49 11.08 -0.47
C ARG A 27 -30.59 12.22 -0.93
N ARG A 28 -29.78 12.81 -0.04
CA ARG A 28 -28.83 13.87 -0.41
C ARG A 28 -27.81 13.39 -1.43
N LEU A 29 -27.30 12.17 -1.29
CA LEU A 29 -26.39 11.56 -2.25
C LEU A 29 -27.08 11.35 -3.60
N THR A 30 -28.32 10.84 -3.60
CA THR A 30 -29.12 10.62 -4.82
C THR A 30 -29.43 11.95 -5.52
N ASP A 31 -29.84 12.97 -4.76
CA ASP A 31 -30.07 14.32 -5.27
C ASP A 31 -28.78 14.90 -5.84
N GLN A 32 -27.65 14.69 -5.16
CA GLN A 32 -26.35 15.13 -5.65
C GLN A 32 -25.98 14.41 -6.96
N LEU A 33 -26.19 13.09 -7.07
CA LEU A 33 -25.91 12.33 -8.29
C LEU A 33 -26.83 12.71 -9.46
N LEU A 34 -28.12 12.96 -9.20
CA LEU A 34 -29.09 13.40 -10.20
C LEU A 34 -28.85 14.85 -10.63
N ALA A 35 -28.48 15.71 -9.70
CA ALA A 35 -28.19 17.12 -9.94
C ALA A 35 -26.76 17.36 -10.45
N PHE A 36 -25.85 16.39 -10.31
CA PHE A 36 -24.51 16.42 -10.88
C PHE A 36 -24.60 16.27 -12.39
N ARG A 37 -25.02 17.36 -13.04
CA ARG A 37 -24.64 17.62 -14.42
C ARG A 37 -23.21 18.11 -14.30
N GLY A 38 -22.26 17.31 -14.76
CA GLY A 38 -20.88 17.75 -14.85
C GLY A 38 -20.79 19.16 -15.45
N CYS A 39 -19.73 19.86 -15.11
CA CYS A 39 -19.41 21.16 -15.68
C CYS A 39 -19.45 21.08 -17.22
N CYS A 40 -20.12 22.04 -17.89
CA CYS A 40 -20.16 22.04 -19.36
C CYS A 40 -18.78 22.40 -19.92
N ALA A 41 -18.55 22.15 -21.21
CA ALA A 41 -17.26 22.41 -21.85
C ALA A 41 -16.81 23.88 -21.72
N ASP A 42 -17.76 24.83 -21.76
CA ASP A 42 -17.46 26.26 -21.61
C ASP A 42 -17.07 26.62 -20.17
N CYS A 43 -17.77 26.06 -19.18
CA CYS A 43 -17.38 26.21 -17.78
C CYS A 43 -15.98 25.60 -17.52
N HIS A 44 -15.63 24.49 -18.17
CA HIS A 44 -14.29 23.90 -18.08
C HIS A 44 -13.23 24.82 -18.71
N ARG A 45 -13.48 25.34 -19.91
CA ARG A 45 -12.58 26.29 -20.56
C ARG A 45 -12.37 27.56 -19.75
N GLN A 46 -13.45 28.12 -19.20
CA GLN A 46 -13.37 29.32 -18.38
C GLN A 46 -12.58 29.08 -17.10
N ARG A 47 -12.83 27.97 -16.40
CA ARG A 47 -12.06 27.61 -15.20
C ARG A 47 -10.59 27.34 -15.51
N LYS A 48 -10.29 26.75 -16.67
CA LYS A 48 -8.91 26.54 -17.11
C LYS A 48 -8.20 27.87 -17.38
N SER A 49 -8.84 28.79 -18.11
CA SER A 49 -8.29 30.13 -18.35
C SER A 49 -8.06 30.90 -17.05
N GLN A 50 -9.02 30.85 -16.11
CA GLN A 50 -8.86 31.46 -14.79
C GLN A 50 -7.71 30.82 -14.00
N HIS A 51 -7.57 29.50 -14.09
CA HIS A 51 -6.48 28.79 -13.44
C HIS A 51 -5.10 29.19 -13.98
N GLU A 52 -4.96 29.33 -15.30
CA GLU A 52 -3.75 29.80 -15.98
C GLU A 52 -3.42 31.27 -15.63
N GLU A 53 -4.43 32.10 -15.36
CA GLU A 53 -4.27 33.50 -14.95
C GLU A 53 -3.90 33.66 -13.47
N ASP A 54 -4.51 32.88 -12.58
CA ASP A 54 -4.29 32.94 -11.13
C ASP A 54 -2.94 32.33 -10.71
N MET A 55 -2.42 31.36 -11.48
CA MET A 55 -1.19 30.65 -11.15
C MET A 55 -0.07 31.04 -12.12
N GLY A 56 0.95 31.74 -11.62
CA GLY A 56 2.06 32.20 -12.45
C GLY A 56 3.00 31.10 -12.94
N GLN A 57 3.03 29.95 -12.27
CA GLN A 57 3.90 28.83 -12.64
C GLN A 57 3.21 27.49 -12.41
N HIS A 58 3.07 26.72 -13.49
CA HIS A 58 2.57 25.36 -13.47
C HIS A 58 3.74 24.40 -13.63
N SER A 59 3.87 23.46 -12.71
CA SER A 59 4.86 22.38 -12.80
C SER A 59 4.13 21.05 -12.92
N SER A 60 4.54 20.20 -13.85
CA SER A 60 4.07 18.81 -13.87
C SER A 60 4.62 18.04 -12.67
N LEU A 61 3.96 16.95 -12.29
CA LEU A 61 4.48 16.08 -11.23
C LEU A 61 5.85 15.52 -11.65
N GLN A 62 6.01 15.15 -12.92
CA GLN A 62 7.28 14.65 -13.45
C GLN A 62 8.43 15.67 -13.34
N ALA A 63 8.15 16.95 -13.62
CA ALA A 63 9.15 18.02 -13.51
C ALA A 63 9.59 18.21 -12.04
N TYR A 64 8.65 18.13 -11.10
CA TYR A 64 8.95 18.22 -9.67
C TYR A 64 9.71 16.99 -9.14
N LEU A 65 9.35 15.78 -9.57
CA LEU A 65 10.12 14.58 -9.22
C LEU A 65 11.54 14.64 -9.77
N SER A 66 11.72 15.21 -10.97
CA SER A 66 13.03 15.43 -11.57
C SER A 66 13.85 16.48 -10.82
N SER A 67 13.22 17.53 -10.29
CA SER A 67 13.91 18.57 -9.50
C SER A 67 14.34 18.07 -8.11
N THR A 68 13.68 17.04 -7.59
CA THR A 68 14.01 16.39 -6.33
C THR A 68 14.86 15.13 -6.51
N ALA A 69 15.23 14.79 -7.75
CA ALA A 69 16.06 13.64 -8.05
C ALA A 69 17.44 13.77 -7.36
N GLY A 70 17.82 12.76 -6.60
CA GLY A 70 19.08 12.73 -5.85
C GLY A 70 19.01 13.27 -4.41
N LEU A 71 17.88 13.86 -3.99
CA LEU A 71 17.67 14.23 -2.57
C LEU A 71 17.45 13.00 -1.68
N CYS A 72 17.02 11.88 -2.26
CA CYS A 72 16.82 10.61 -1.58
C CYS A 72 17.54 9.49 -2.35
N PRO A 73 18.12 8.49 -1.67
CA PRO A 73 18.63 7.30 -2.33
C PRO A 73 17.55 6.63 -3.18
N ASP A 74 17.90 6.23 -4.41
CA ASP A 74 17.02 5.43 -5.25
C ASP A 74 16.95 4.00 -4.72
N ILE A 75 15.90 3.72 -3.94
CA ILE A 75 15.66 2.38 -3.38
C ILE A 75 15.05 1.45 -4.42
N LEU A 76 14.22 1.97 -5.33
CA LEU A 76 13.44 1.16 -6.27
C LEU A 76 14.29 0.70 -7.46
N GLY A 77 15.25 1.51 -7.89
CA GLY A 77 16.25 1.12 -8.89
C GLY A 77 17.37 0.22 -8.34
N SER A 78 17.44 0.02 -7.03
CA SER A 78 18.45 -0.85 -6.42
C SER A 78 18.14 -2.33 -6.67
N THR A 79 19.13 -3.06 -7.19
CA THR A 79 19.05 -4.53 -7.30
C THR A 79 19.22 -5.25 -5.95
N GLN A 80 19.48 -4.50 -4.88
CA GLN A 80 19.73 -5.04 -3.53
C GLN A 80 18.79 -4.41 -2.52
N MET A 81 18.29 -5.24 -1.62
CA MET A 81 17.53 -4.77 -0.47
C MET A 81 18.38 -3.90 0.44
N PRO A 82 17.83 -2.80 0.96
CA PRO A 82 18.46 -2.06 2.04
C PRO A 82 18.65 -2.93 3.28
N SER A 83 19.85 -2.85 3.84
CA SER A 83 20.24 -3.42 5.11
C SER A 83 20.39 -2.33 6.17
N ALA A 84 20.46 -2.71 7.44
CA ALA A 84 20.75 -1.76 8.51
C ALA A 84 22.10 -1.03 8.33
N ALA A 85 23.06 -1.64 7.63
CA ALA A 85 24.35 -1.04 7.33
C ALA A 85 24.28 0.07 6.27
N ASP A 86 23.17 0.15 5.51
CA ASP A 86 23.00 1.17 4.48
C ASP A 86 22.62 2.53 5.04
N GLU A 87 22.24 2.60 6.33
CA GLU A 87 21.91 3.83 7.07
C GLU A 87 21.06 4.81 6.25
N LEU A 88 20.03 4.31 5.56
CA LEU A 88 19.20 5.12 4.65
C LEU A 88 18.60 6.35 5.32
N ALA A 89 18.23 6.23 6.60
CA ALA A 89 17.73 7.35 7.39
C ALA A 89 18.79 8.45 7.61
N ALA A 90 20.08 8.14 7.58
CA ALA A 90 21.13 9.16 7.65
C ALA A 90 21.43 9.79 6.28
N LYS A 91 21.08 9.10 5.18
CA LYS A 91 21.39 9.53 3.80
C LYS A 91 20.47 10.61 3.24
N THR A 92 19.35 10.87 3.89
CA THR A 92 18.48 12.01 3.57
C THR A 92 18.48 12.94 4.78
N ASP A 93 18.87 14.19 4.60
CA ASP A 93 18.85 15.19 5.68
C ASP A 93 17.43 15.75 5.90
N ALA A 94 17.25 16.55 6.95
CA ALA A 94 15.94 17.11 7.31
C ALA A 94 15.40 18.09 6.26
N THR A 95 16.27 18.85 5.59
CA THR A 95 15.90 19.81 4.55
C THR A 95 15.46 19.07 3.29
N SER A 96 16.22 18.06 2.87
CA SER A 96 15.84 17.17 1.76
C SER A 96 14.50 16.48 2.02
N ARG A 97 14.26 15.96 3.23
CA ARG A 97 12.94 15.39 3.61
C ARG A 97 11.83 16.42 3.50
N ARG A 98 12.05 17.62 4.02
CA ARG A 98 11.06 18.70 4.00
C ARG A 98 10.72 19.09 2.56
N GLN A 99 11.71 19.15 1.67
CA GLN A 99 11.49 19.43 0.26
C GLN A 99 10.72 18.31 -0.44
N ILE A 100 11.07 17.04 -0.22
CA ILE A 100 10.42 15.88 -0.86
C ILE A 100 8.97 15.71 -0.38
N PHE A 101 8.72 15.76 0.93
CA PHE A 101 7.41 15.44 1.49
C PHE A 101 6.45 16.63 1.55
N CYS A 102 6.98 17.84 1.67
CA CYS A 102 6.16 19.04 1.81
C CYS A 102 6.25 20.00 0.62
N GLY A 103 7.13 19.73 -0.36
CA GLY A 103 7.41 20.70 -1.43
C GLY A 103 8.21 21.92 -0.98
N LEU A 104 8.64 21.97 0.29
CA LEU A 104 9.25 23.14 0.90
C LEU A 104 10.78 23.06 0.85
N GLY A 105 11.35 23.55 -0.24
CA GLY A 105 12.80 23.68 -0.43
C GLY A 105 13.35 25.00 0.11
N GLU A 106 14.19 25.65 -0.68
CA GLU A 106 14.65 27.03 -0.42
C GLU A 106 13.50 28.03 -0.52
N GLU A 107 12.60 27.80 -1.48
CA GLU A 107 11.34 28.51 -1.60
C GLU A 107 10.42 28.05 -0.44
N GLU A 108 10.02 28.97 0.44
CA GLU A 108 9.09 28.67 1.56
C GLU A 108 7.64 28.42 1.10
N THR A 109 7.39 28.49 -0.20
CA THR A 109 6.12 28.17 -0.82
C THR A 109 6.24 26.89 -1.65
N PRO A 110 5.36 25.90 -1.43
CA PRO A 110 5.41 24.66 -2.19
C PRO A 110 5.05 24.91 -3.66
N PRO A 111 5.69 24.21 -4.60
CA PRO A 111 5.38 24.36 -6.02
C PRO A 111 3.94 23.92 -6.31
N HIS A 112 3.27 24.64 -7.20
CA HIS A 112 1.96 24.25 -7.67
C HIS A 112 2.07 23.13 -8.72
N ILE A 113 1.68 21.92 -8.33
CA ILE A 113 1.64 20.76 -9.25
C ILE A 113 0.33 20.78 -10.04
N CYS A 114 0.46 20.90 -11.36
CA CYS A 114 -0.66 20.99 -12.29
C CYS A 114 -0.81 19.70 -13.09
N LEU A 115 -1.92 18.99 -12.89
CA LEU A 115 -2.22 17.74 -13.60
C LEU A 115 -2.43 17.94 -15.11
N ASP A 116 -2.74 19.16 -15.55
CA ASP A 116 -2.86 19.47 -16.99
C ASP A 116 -1.49 19.54 -17.69
N GLU A 117 -0.40 19.71 -16.94
CA GLU A 117 0.98 19.67 -17.45
C GLU A 117 1.56 18.25 -17.48
N ASP A 118 0.91 17.29 -16.80
CA ASP A 118 1.30 15.89 -16.85
C ASP A 118 0.82 15.22 -18.14
N GLU A 119 1.63 14.27 -18.64
CA GLU A 119 1.25 13.48 -19.80
C GLU A 119 -0.03 12.69 -19.49
N ARG A 120 -1.06 12.89 -20.31
CA ARG A 120 -2.29 12.11 -20.21
C ARG A 120 -2.03 10.70 -20.74
N VAL A 121 -1.70 9.80 -19.82
CA VAL A 121 -1.58 8.37 -20.12
C VAL A 121 -2.93 7.87 -20.64
N SER A 122 -2.96 7.47 -21.91
CA SER A 122 -4.15 6.94 -22.59
C SER A 122 -4.25 5.41 -22.51
N GLU A 123 -3.41 4.77 -21.70
CA GLU A 123 -3.47 3.32 -21.50
C GLU A 123 -4.55 2.98 -20.46
N ASP A 124 -5.37 1.97 -20.77
CA ASP A 124 -6.31 1.39 -19.82
C ASP A 124 -5.52 0.90 -18.60
N ALA A 125 -5.78 1.48 -17.44
CA ALA A 125 -5.12 1.10 -16.19
C ALA A 125 -5.37 -0.40 -15.93
N GLY A 126 -4.34 -1.21 -16.13
CA GLY A 126 -4.36 -2.62 -15.81
C GLY A 126 -4.58 -2.80 -14.30
N VAL A 127 -5.44 -3.74 -13.93
CA VAL A 127 -5.62 -4.08 -12.51
C VAL A 127 -4.37 -4.82 -12.05
N THR A 128 -3.54 -4.15 -11.25
CA THR A 128 -2.43 -4.76 -10.52
C THR A 128 -2.83 -4.87 -9.04
N PHE A 129 -2.61 -6.04 -8.45
CA PHE A 129 -2.76 -6.24 -7.02
C PHE A 129 -1.37 -6.31 -6.41
N ASP A 130 -1.05 -5.39 -5.53
CA ASP A 130 0.08 -5.50 -4.62
C ASP A 130 -0.44 -6.17 -3.34
N ILE A 131 0.09 -7.35 -3.02
CA ILE A 131 -0.25 -8.04 -1.76
C ILE A 131 0.98 -7.89 -0.88
N ASP A 132 0.89 -6.95 0.08
CA ASP A 132 1.86 -6.79 1.16
C ASP A 132 1.85 -8.03 2.07
N SER A 133 2.52 -9.10 1.65
CA SER A 133 2.65 -10.30 2.47
C SER A 133 3.69 -10.08 3.58
N ILE A 134 3.27 -10.20 4.84
CA ILE A 134 4.20 -10.27 5.97
C ILE A 134 4.77 -11.68 6.01
N THR A 135 6.01 -11.84 5.55
CA THR A 135 6.71 -13.12 5.58
C THR A 135 7.63 -13.21 6.79
N GLY A 136 7.40 -14.21 7.64
CA GLY A 136 8.25 -14.53 8.79
C GLY A 136 9.08 -15.78 8.54
N LEU A 137 10.40 -15.66 8.59
CA LEU A 137 11.31 -16.82 8.55
C LEU A 137 11.44 -17.39 9.96
N LEU A 138 10.85 -18.56 10.19
CA LEU A 138 10.96 -19.27 11.45
C LEU A 138 12.19 -20.18 11.42
N THR A 139 13.08 -20.04 12.40
CA THR A 139 14.30 -20.87 12.52
C THR A 139 14.04 -22.20 13.24
N SER A 140 12.85 -22.38 13.82
CA SER A 140 12.49 -23.58 14.59
C SER A 140 11.00 -23.88 14.53
N ILE A 141 10.67 -25.17 14.45
CA ILE A 141 9.29 -25.68 14.49
C ILE A 141 8.66 -25.55 15.89
N ALA A 142 9.43 -25.23 16.93
CA ALA A 142 8.95 -25.04 18.30
C ALA A 142 7.90 -23.92 18.46
N VAL A 143 7.78 -23.05 17.45
CA VAL A 143 6.69 -22.06 17.34
C VAL A 143 5.30 -22.68 17.23
N ALA A 144 5.21 -23.93 16.74
CA ALA A 144 3.97 -24.67 16.58
C ALA A 144 3.42 -25.25 17.91
N LYS A 145 3.26 -24.39 18.93
CA LYS A 145 2.82 -24.81 20.27
C LYS A 145 1.46 -25.49 20.28
N GLN A 146 0.57 -25.11 19.37
CA GLN A 146 -0.77 -25.69 19.23
C GLN A 146 -0.83 -26.82 18.20
N GLY A 147 0.32 -27.17 17.60
CA GLY A 147 0.43 -28.18 16.56
C GLY A 147 0.42 -27.62 15.14
N ILE A 148 0.53 -28.54 14.19
CA ILE A 148 0.57 -28.26 12.75
C ILE A 148 -0.51 -29.10 12.09
N ARG A 149 -1.37 -28.45 11.33
CA ARG A 149 -2.25 -29.13 10.40
C ARG A 149 -1.42 -29.50 9.17
N TRP A 150 -0.93 -30.73 9.18
CA TRP A 150 -0.20 -31.29 8.05
C TRP A 150 -1.12 -31.45 6.85
N LEU A 151 -0.75 -30.83 5.73
CA LEU A 151 -1.39 -31.00 4.44
C LEU A 151 -0.36 -31.65 3.51
N PRO A 152 -0.43 -32.97 3.26
CA PRO A 152 0.59 -33.69 2.49
C PRO A 152 0.55 -33.37 1.00
N THR A 153 -0.38 -32.54 0.54
CA THR A 153 -0.49 -32.13 -0.85
C THR A 153 0.69 -31.25 -1.23
N GLN A 154 1.61 -31.83 -2.01
CA GLN A 154 2.71 -31.08 -2.59
C GLN A 154 2.15 -30.08 -3.60
N MET A 155 2.37 -28.78 -3.37
CA MET A 155 2.26 -27.77 -4.42
C MET A 155 3.64 -27.72 -5.10
N PRO A 156 3.80 -28.29 -6.31
CA PRO A 156 5.12 -28.47 -6.91
C PRO A 156 5.72 -27.19 -7.50
N ILE A 157 4.98 -26.08 -7.49
CA ILE A 157 5.35 -24.84 -8.16
C ILE A 157 5.10 -23.70 -7.16
N SER A 158 6.15 -22.95 -6.85
CA SER A 158 6.01 -21.66 -6.19
C SER A 158 5.17 -20.76 -7.10
N ASP A 159 4.07 -20.21 -6.59
CA ASP A 159 3.25 -19.23 -7.28
C ASP A 159 3.90 -17.84 -7.31
N LEU A 160 5.04 -17.68 -6.65
CA LEU A 160 5.87 -16.48 -6.72
C LEU A 160 6.48 -16.37 -8.13
N ARG A 161 5.83 -15.57 -8.97
CA ARG A 161 6.26 -15.23 -10.33
C ARG A 161 7.29 -14.11 -10.37
N SER A 162 7.46 -13.39 -9.27
CA SER A 162 8.37 -12.26 -9.11
C SER A 162 9.19 -12.40 -7.84
N ASP A 163 10.29 -11.65 -7.78
CA ASP A 163 11.11 -11.56 -6.59
C ASP A 163 10.31 -10.87 -5.49
N LEU A 164 10.18 -11.55 -4.34
CA LEU A 164 9.96 -10.81 -3.10
C LEU A 164 11.25 -10.04 -2.82
N HIS A 165 11.12 -8.74 -2.57
CA HIS A 165 12.23 -7.92 -2.05
C HIS A 165 12.54 -8.39 -0.63
N LEU A 166 13.23 -9.53 -0.52
CA LEU A 166 13.77 -10.10 0.71
C LEU A 166 15.27 -10.30 0.52
N SER A 167 16.05 -10.02 1.56
CA SER A 167 17.48 -10.32 1.56
C SER A 167 17.69 -11.83 1.28
N PRO A 168 18.64 -12.22 0.42
CA PRO A 168 18.90 -13.63 0.12
C PRO A 168 19.03 -14.47 1.39
N ILE A 169 18.26 -15.55 1.48
CA ILE A 169 18.23 -16.42 2.66
C ILE A 169 19.35 -17.46 2.60
N GLU A 170 19.90 -17.83 3.75
CA GLU A 170 20.90 -18.89 3.82
C GLU A 170 20.23 -20.26 3.68
N VAL A 171 20.63 -21.02 2.66
CA VAL A 171 20.15 -22.36 2.39
C VAL A 171 21.28 -23.38 2.47
N HIS A 172 20.93 -24.57 2.96
CA HIS A 172 21.79 -25.73 3.05
C HIS A 172 21.34 -26.75 2.02
N PHE A 173 22.22 -27.17 1.13
CA PHE A 173 21.94 -28.21 0.13
C PHE A 173 23.04 -29.25 0.14
N SER A 174 22.62 -30.49 -0.10
CA SER A 174 23.53 -31.61 -0.34
C SER A 174 23.97 -31.56 -1.78
N GLY A 175 25.27 -31.37 -2.01
CA GLY A 175 25.87 -31.52 -3.34
C GLY A 175 25.76 -32.96 -3.83
N SER A 176 26.04 -33.18 -5.12
CA SER A 176 25.95 -34.49 -5.77
C SER A 176 26.83 -35.58 -5.14
N ARG A 177 27.83 -35.20 -4.33
CA ARG A 177 28.73 -36.11 -3.59
C ARG A 177 28.41 -36.20 -2.09
N GLY A 178 27.27 -35.68 -1.63
CA GLY A 178 26.86 -35.66 -0.23
C GLY A 178 27.50 -34.53 0.61
N GLU A 179 28.27 -33.64 -0.02
CA GLU A 179 28.86 -32.46 0.62
C GLU A 179 27.79 -31.44 1.02
N ALA A 180 27.77 -31.02 2.28
CA ALA A 180 26.91 -29.94 2.74
C ALA A 180 27.46 -28.59 2.24
N ARG A 181 26.67 -27.85 1.47
CA ARG A 181 27.04 -26.53 0.95
C ARG A 181 26.07 -25.49 1.48
N ARG A 182 26.63 -24.37 1.94
CA ARG A 182 25.89 -23.17 2.34
C ARG A 182 25.93 -22.17 1.20
N SER A 183 24.78 -21.63 0.81
CA SER A 183 24.74 -20.46 -0.08
C SER A 183 23.59 -19.56 0.29
N ARG A 184 23.73 -18.27 -0.01
CA ARG A 184 22.61 -17.33 0.06
C ARG A 184 21.90 -17.29 -1.28
N ARG A 185 20.57 -17.48 -1.29
CA ARG A 185 19.74 -17.47 -2.50
C ARG A 185 18.53 -16.57 -2.32
N PRO A 186 18.11 -15.84 -3.36
CA PRO A 186 16.83 -15.15 -3.32
C PRO A 186 15.70 -16.19 -3.20
N ILE A 187 14.61 -15.81 -2.54
CA ILE A 187 13.56 -16.75 -2.12
C ILE A 187 12.93 -17.51 -3.30
N HIS A 188 12.75 -16.85 -4.45
CA HIS A 188 12.18 -17.47 -5.67
C HIS A 188 13.06 -18.60 -6.26
N GLN A 189 14.35 -18.68 -5.90
CA GLN A 189 15.27 -19.75 -6.33
C GLN A 189 15.36 -20.89 -5.32
N VAL A 190 14.71 -20.76 -4.17
CA VAL A 190 14.66 -21.80 -3.15
C VAL A 190 13.41 -22.65 -3.42
N PRO A 191 13.49 -23.99 -3.39
CA PRO A 191 12.31 -24.83 -3.50
C PRO A 191 11.32 -24.57 -2.37
N HIS A 192 10.06 -24.27 -2.70
CA HIS A 192 9.01 -23.99 -1.70
C HIS A 192 8.21 -25.26 -1.43
N TYR A 193 8.32 -25.77 -0.21
CA TYR A 193 7.57 -26.95 0.23
C TYR A 193 6.54 -26.51 1.28
N THR A 194 5.26 -26.67 0.95
CA THR A 194 4.17 -26.43 1.91
C THR A 194 4.09 -27.61 2.87
N PHE A 195 4.67 -27.46 4.08
CA PHE A 195 4.60 -28.48 5.13
C PHE A 195 3.20 -28.59 5.75
N GLY A 196 2.46 -27.49 5.85
CA GLY A 196 1.15 -27.44 6.49
C GLY A 196 0.81 -26.04 7.01
N ARG A 197 -0.24 -25.94 7.83
CA ARG A 197 -0.64 -24.69 8.50
C ARG A 197 -0.39 -24.78 10.00
N LEU A 198 0.11 -23.71 10.61
CA LEU A 198 0.20 -23.58 12.07
C LEU A 198 -1.22 -23.45 12.65
N ILE A 199 -1.54 -24.26 13.66
CA ILE A 199 -2.82 -24.19 14.36
C ILE A 199 -2.81 -22.96 15.29
N GLY A 200 -3.91 -22.20 15.34
CA GLY A 200 -4.01 -20.96 16.12
C GLY A 200 -3.43 -19.72 15.44
N PHE A 201 -3.13 -19.83 14.14
CA PHE A 201 -2.69 -18.73 13.25
C PHE A 201 -3.65 -18.57 12.07
N GLU A 202 -4.91 -19.00 12.21
CA GLU A 202 -5.88 -19.00 11.10
C GLU A 202 -6.22 -17.59 10.56
N ASP A 203 -6.04 -16.54 11.37
CA ASP A 203 -6.32 -15.14 11.00
C ASP A 203 -5.12 -14.42 10.37
N ILE A 204 -3.99 -15.10 10.17
CA ILE A 204 -2.82 -14.57 9.46
C ILE A 204 -2.78 -15.22 8.08
N SER A 205 -3.60 -14.71 7.16
CA SER A 205 -3.62 -15.12 5.75
C SER A 205 -3.73 -13.92 4.83
#